data_AF-A0AAP3G769-F1
#
_entry.id   AF-A0AAP3G769-F1
#
_cell.length_a   1.000
_cell.length_b   1.000
_cell.length_c   1.000
_cell.angle_alpha   90.00
_cell.angle_beta   90.00
_cell.angle_gamma   90.00
#
_symmetry.space_group_name_H-M   'P 1'
#
loop_
_entity.id
_entity.type
_entity.pdbx_description
1 polymer ?
#
loop_
_entity_poly.entity_id
_entity_poly.type
_entity_poly.pdbx_seq_one_letter_code
_entity_poly.pdbx_strand_id
1 'polypeptide(L)' 'MSHMEQLLIITPRLPVPVLEDIYRRITDWLASGGSEDDPYIEQQLRYAQRFVNGR' A
#
# COMPACT_ATOMS: atom_id res chain seq x y z
N MET A 1 8.93 8.37 9.30
CA MET A 1 8.28 7.09 8.99
C MET A 1 7.91 7.11 7.53
N SER A 2 8.35 6.13 6.75
CA SER A 2 8.08 6.04 5.30
C SER A 2 6.63 5.65 5.02
N HIS A 3 6.19 5.78 3.78
CA HIS A 3 4.87 5.31 3.36
C HIS A 3 4.76 3.78 3.44
N MET A 4 5.84 3.06 3.16
CA MET A 4 5.93 1.61 3.28
C MET A 4 5.79 1.15 4.74
N GLU A 5 6.46 1.83 5.68
CA GLU A 5 6.31 1.54 7.11
C GLU A 5 4.87 1.75 7.58
N GLN A 6 4.22 2.83 7.12
CA GLN A 6 2.81 3.08 7.43
C GLN A 6 1.87 2.02 6.83
N LEU A 7 2.16 1.54 5.62
CA LEU A 7 1.43 0.43 4.99
C LEU A 7 1.52 -0.83 5.84
N LEU A 8 2.71 -1.22 6.29
CA LEU A 8 2.91 -2.41 7.13
C LEU A 8 2.14 -2.35 8.46
N ILE A 9 1.93 -1.16 9.00
CA ILE A 9 1.15 -0.97 10.24
C ILE A 9 -0.35 -1.19 10.00
N ILE A 10 -0.88 -0.84 8.82
CA ILE A 10 -2.32 -0.91 8.54
C ILE A 10 -2.73 -2.20 7.83
N THR A 11 -1.80 -2.90 7.16
CA THR A 11 -2.09 -4.14 6.43
C THR A 11 -2.84 -5.21 7.24
N PRO A 12 -2.64 -5.41 8.57
CA PRO A 12 -3.41 -6.39 9.34
C PRO A 12 -4.90 -6.05 9.51
N ARG A 13 -5.29 -4.79 9.22
CA ARG A 13 -6.67 -4.31 9.31
C ARG A 13 -7.41 -4.39 7.97
N LEU A 14 -6.72 -4.76 6.89
CA LEU A 14 -7.30 -4.83 5.55
C LEU A 14 -7.95 -6.19 5.31
N PRO A 15 -9.07 -6.24 4.57
CA PRO A 15 -9.55 -7.50 3.99
C PRO A 15 -8.47 -8.15 3.12
N VAL A 16 -8.40 -9.49 3.13
CA VAL A 16 -7.42 -10.25 2.34
C VAL A 16 -7.35 -9.82 0.86
N PRO A 17 -8.48 -9.64 0.14
CA PRO A 17 -8.42 -9.22 -1.27
C PRO A 17 -7.78 -7.84 -1.48
N VAL A 18 -7.95 -6.93 -0.51
CA VAL A 18 -7.40 -5.57 -0.56
C VAL A 18 -5.90 -5.61 -0.29
N LEU A 19 -5.47 -6.41 0.69
CA LEU A 19 -4.07 -6.65 0.99
C LEU A 19 -3.33 -7.24 -0.22
N GLU A 20 -3.89 -8.26 -0.85
CA GLU A 20 -3.29 -8.91 -2.03
C GLU A 20 -3.16 -7.94 -3.21
N ASP A 21 -4.16 -7.09 -3.47
CA ASP A 21 -4.09 -6.11 -4.56
C ASP A 21 -2.99 -5.06 -4.31
N ILE A 22 -2.90 -4.54 -3.08
CA ILE A 22 -1.86 -3.58 -2.71
C ILE A 22 -0.46 -4.21 -2.83
N TYR A 23 -0.30 -5.43 -2.31
CA TYR A 23 0.97 -6.14 -2.38
C TYR A 23 1.39 -6.31 -3.84
N ARG A 24 0.50 -6.82 -4.70
CA ARG A 24 0.77 -7.02 -6.13
C ARG A 24 1.14 -5.71 -6.83
N ARG A 25 0.40 -4.62 -6.60
CA ARG A 25 0.69 -3.30 -7.18
C ARG A 25 2.06 -2.77 -6.80
N ILE A 26 2.44 -2.92 -5.53
CA ILE A 26 3.76 -2.50 -5.05
C ILE A 26 4.84 -3.37 -5.66
N THR A 27 4.67 -4.69 -5.67
CA THR A 27 5.62 -5.62 -6.29
C THR A 27 5.81 -5.33 -7.78
N ASP A 28 4.72 -5.14 -8.52
CA ASP A 28 4.76 -4.81 -9.95
C ASP A 28 5.48 -3.46 -10.18
N TRP A 29 5.23 -2.47 -9.33
CA TRP A 29 5.89 -1.15 -9.41
C TRP A 29 7.39 -1.27 -9.21
N LEU A 30 7.83 -1.94 -8.14
CA LEU A 30 9.26 -2.13 -7.86
C LEU A 30 9.94 -2.97 -8.96
N ALA A 31 9.28 -4.01 -9.46
CA ALA A 31 9.78 -4.83 -10.56
C ALA A 31 9.95 -4.03 -11.87
N SER A 32 9.16 -2.98 -12.06
CA SER A 32 9.27 -2.07 -13.21
C SER A 32 10.37 -1.00 -13.07
N GLY A 33 11.10 -1.00 -11.95
CA GLY A 33 12.15 -0.02 -11.65
C GLY A 33 11.69 1.16 -10.79
N GLY A 34 10.47 1.09 -10.23
CA GLY A 34 9.97 2.05 -9.25
C GLY A 34 10.67 1.93 -7.89
N SER A 35 10.55 2.98 -7.08
CA SER A 35 11.11 3.09 -5.74
C SER A 35 10.02 3.05 -4.66
N GLU A 36 10.41 2.65 -3.45
CA GLU A 36 9.55 2.72 -2.26
C GLU A 36 9.23 4.17 -1.84
N ASP A 37 10.06 5.12 -2.25
CA ASP A 37 9.89 6.54 -1.99
C ASP A 37 9.01 7.25 -3.03
N ASP A 38 8.57 6.53 -4.06
CA ASP A 38 7.77 7.14 -5.12
C ASP A 38 6.39 7.56 -4.61
N PRO A 39 5.81 8.65 -5.17
CA PRO A 39 4.44 9.07 -4.88
C PRO A 39 3.40 7.97 -5.10
N TYR A 40 3.72 6.95 -5.89
CA TYR A 40 2.87 5.78 -6.09
C TYR A 40 2.62 4.99 -4.80
N ILE A 41 3.63 4.86 -3.93
CA ILE A 41 3.49 4.15 -2.65
C ILE A 41 2.58 4.92 -1.69
N GLU A 42 2.69 6.25 -1.68
CA GLU A 42 1.75 7.10 -0.95
C GLU A 42 0.31 6.91 -1.46
N GLN A 43 0.10 6.72 -2.76
CA GLN A 43 -1.22 6.43 -3.31
C GLN A 43 -1.77 5.09 -2.80
N GLN A 44 -0.94 4.05 -2.70
CA GLN A 44 -1.36 2.76 -2.12
C GLN A 44 -1.71 2.90 -0.63
N LEU A 45 -0.93 3.69 0.12
CA LEU A 45 -1.23 4.00 1.52
C LEU A 45 -2.58 4.71 1.69
N ARG A 46 -2.85 5.76 0.90
CA ARG A 46 -4.13 6.48 0.96
C ARG A 46 -5.31 5.58 0.62
N TYR A 47 -5.15 4.69 -0.35
CA TYR A 47 -6.16 3.70 -0.70
C TYR A 47 -6.45 2.77 0.49
N ALA A 48 -5.41 2.18 1.08
CA ALA A 48 -5.53 1.31 2.26
C ALA A 48 -6.18 2.02 3.47
N GLN A 49 -5.81 3.28 3.73
CA GLN A 49 -6.40 4.07 4.81
C GLN A 49 -7.91 4.31 4.62
N ARG A 50 -8.39 4.47 3.38
CA ARG A 50 -9.83 4.62 3.11
C ARG A 50 -10.62 3.37 3.51
N PHE A 51 -10.09 2.18 3.23
CA PHE A 51 -10.70 0.92 3.68
C PHE A 51 -10.79 0.81 5.19
N VAL A 52 -9.70 1.13 5.89
CA VAL A 52 -9.68 1.07 7.36
C VAL A 52 -10.63 2.10 7.99
N ASN A 53 -10.74 3.29 7.39
CA ASN A 53 -11.55 4.39 7.91
C ASN A 53 -13.03 4.32 7.49
N GLY A 54 -13.45 3.29 6.74
CA GLY A 54 -14.85 3.08 6.35
C GLY A 54 -15.43 4.15 5.42
N ARG A 55 -14.61 4.74 4.55
CA ARG A 55 -15.01 5.77 3.57
C ARG A 55 -14.78 5.33 2.13
#